data_AF-A0A8X6I1G4-F1
#
_entry.id   AF-A0A8X6I1G4-F1
#
_cell.length_a   1.000
_cell.length_b   1.000
_cell.length_c   1.000
_cell.angle_alpha   90.00
_cell.angle_beta   90.00
_cell.angle_gamma   90.00
#
_symmetry.space_group_name_H-M   'P 1'
#
loop_
_entity.id
_entity.type
_entity.pdbx_description
1 polymer ?
#
loop_
_entity_poly.entity_id
_entity_poly.type
_entity_poly.pdbx_seq_one_letter_code
_entity_poly.pdbx_strand_id
1 'polypeptide(L)'
;MVNSRKDGEKLRRKASGYVATHNIDKHAFPIGRRISSIAMNNNKTINTKRNYFPLVSGCAMTIHNSQGGTFNKVAYEYQRTHSVPLLYVALSRVTSIEGLYIVPIDNDKRFILSWSKK
;
A
#
# COMPACT_ATOMS: atom_id res chain seq x y z
N MET A 1 -18.46 2.65 -14.15
CA MET A 1 -18.46 3.10 -12.74
C MET A 1 -19.29 2.14 -11.91
N VAL A 2 -18.67 1.33 -11.05
CA VAL A 2 -19.40 0.42 -10.13
C VAL A 2 -20.06 1.29 -9.05
N ASN A 3 -21.36 1.10 -8.82
CA ASN A 3 -22.15 1.86 -7.87
C ASN A 3 -21.82 1.46 -6.42
N SER A 4 -20.61 1.85 -5.98
CA SER A 4 -19.96 1.43 -4.74
C SER A 4 -20.76 1.73 -3.47
N ARG A 5 -21.60 2.78 -3.49
CA ARG A 5 -22.42 3.20 -2.35
C ARG A 5 -23.49 2.15 -2.00
N LYS A 6 -24.08 1.50 -3.01
CA LYS A 6 -25.09 0.44 -2.82
C LYS A 6 -24.49 -0.87 -2.32
N ASP A 7 -23.22 -1.13 -2.61
CA ASP A 7 -22.57 -2.39 -2.23
C ASP A 7 -22.15 -2.42 -0.76
N GLY A 8 -21.68 -1.29 -0.22
CA GLY A 8 -21.28 -1.18 1.19
C GLY A 8 -22.45 -1.28 2.17
N GLU A 9 -23.60 -0.72 1.82
CA GLU A 9 -24.83 -0.83 2.62
C GLU A 9 -25.37 -2.27 2.65
N LYS A 10 -25.41 -2.94 1.50
CA LYS A 10 -25.81 -4.35 1.40
C LYS A 10 -24.92 -5.25 2.25
N LEU A 11 -23.61 -5.01 2.23
CA LEU A 11 -22.65 -5.81 2.99
C LEU A 11 -22.83 -5.62 4.51
N ARG A 12 -23.03 -4.37 4.97
CA ARG A 12 -23.36 -4.09 6.38
C ARG A 12 -24.67 -4.74 6.82
N ARG A 13 -25.71 -4.67 5.99
CA ARG A 13 -26.99 -5.34 6.27
C ARG A 13 -26.81 -6.85 6.41
N LYS A 14 -26.04 -7.49 5.52
CA LYS A 14 -25.76 -8.93 5.58
C LYS A 14 -24.96 -9.32 6.83
N ALA A 15 -24.04 -8.48 7.28
CA ALA A 15 -23.20 -8.74 8.45
C ALA A 15 -23.89 -8.39 9.79
N SER A 16 -25.00 -7.65 9.78
CA SER A 16 -25.66 -7.11 10.99
C SER A 16 -25.96 -8.15 12.07
N GLY A 17 -26.49 -9.32 11.70
CA GLY A 17 -26.75 -10.40 12.65
C GLY A 17 -25.48 -10.93 13.31
N TYR A 18 -24.39 -11.06 12.55
CA TYR A 18 -23.10 -11.51 13.07
C TYR A 18 -22.47 -10.47 14.00
N VAL A 19 -22.60 -9.18 13.67
CA VAL A 19 -22.12 -8.06 14.50
C VAL A 19 -22.87 -8.04 15.85
N ALA A 20 -24.19 -8.20 15.82
CA ALA A 20 -25.02 -8.22 17.03
C ALA A 20 -24.72 -9.42 17.95
N THR A 21 -24.45 -10.60 17.38
CA THR A 21 -24.15 -11.80 18.17
C THR A 21 -22.74 -11.82 18.76
N HIS A 22 -21.77 -11.18 18.11
CA HIS A 22 -20.36 -11.19 18.53
C HIS A 22 -19.92 -9.90 19.24
N ASN A 23 -20.86 -9.02 19.61
CA ASN A 23 -20.60 -7.73 20.27
C ASN A 23 -19.52 -6.89 19.55
N ILE A 24 -19.57 -6.87 18.22
CA ILE A 24 -18.63 -6.11 17.38
C ILE A 24 -19.11 -4.66 17.31
N ASP A 25 -18.17 -3.71 17.30
CA ASP A 25 -18.49 -2.29 17.20
C ASP A 25 -19.37 -1.98 15.97
N LYS A 26 -20.41 -1.17 16.20
CA LYS A 26 -21.39 -0.78 15.18
C LYS A 26 -20.79 0.11 14.09
N HIS A 27 -19.66 0.76 14.35
CA HIS A 27 -18.95 1.56 13.36
C HIS A 27 -17.93 0.75 12.54
N ALA A 28 -17.72 -0.53 12.89
CA ALA A 28 -16.86 -1.40 12.12
C ALA A 28 -17.41 -1.63 10.70
N PHE A 29 -16.52 -1.63 9.70
CA PHE A 29 -16.90 -1.86 8.32
C PHE A 29 -16.57 -3.31 7.91
N PRO A 30 -17.57 -4.12 7.52
CA PRO A 30 -17.31 -5.49 7.07
C PRO A 30 -16.56 -5.46 5.73
N ILE A 31 -15.56 -6.32 5.60
CA ILE A 31 -14.76 -6.43 4.38
C ILE A 31 -15.12 -7.75 3.68
N GLY A 32 -15.82 -7.63 2.56
CA GLY A 32 -16.24 -8.75 1.75
C GLY A 32 -15.17 -9.19 0.75
N ARG A 33 -15.15 -10.48 0.43
CA ARG A 33 -14.30 -11.01 -0.63
C ARG A 33 -14.77 -10.50 -1.99
N ARG A 34 -13.82 -10.20 -2.89
CA ARG A 34 -14.05 -9.78 -4.27
C ARG A 34 -13.46 -10.79 -5.25
N ILE A 35 -14.10 -10.89 -6.40
CA ILE A 35 -13.62 -11.68 -7.54
C ILE A 35 -13.23 -10.71 -8.65
N SER A 36 -12.00 -10.80 -9.15
CA SER A 36 -11.55 -10.08 -10.34
C SER A 36 -11.23 -11.07 -11.45
N SER A 37 -11.74 -10.84 -12.65
CA SER A 37 -11.40 -11.60 -13.85
C SER A 37 -10.27 -10.91 -14.61
N ILE A 38 -9.22 -11.64 -14.93
CA ILE A 38 -8.04 -11.15 -15.64
C ILE A 38 -7.91 -11.96 -16.93
N ALA A 39 -7.94 -11.28 -18.07
CA ALA A 39 -7.68 -11.91 -19.36
C ALA A 39 -6.19 -12.22 -19.50
N MET A 40 -5.86 -13.46 -19.87
CA MET A 40 -4.48 -13.91 -20.02
C MET A 40 -3.98 -13.81 -21.47
N ASN A 41 -4.86 -13.46 -22.42
CA ASN A 41 -4.48 -13.23 -23.81
C ASN A 41 -5.20 -12.02 -24.40
N ASN A 42 -4.64 -11.47 -25.48
CA ASN A 42 -5.21 -10.31 -26.17
C ASN A 42 -6.63 -10.58 -26.70
N ASN A 43 -6.91 -11.84 -27.06
CA ASN A 43 -8.21 -12.27 -27.57
C ASN A 43 -9.25 -12.51 -26.45
N LYS A 44 -8.87 -12.33 -25.17
CA LYS A 44 -9.70 -12.52 -23.97
C LYS A 44 -10.43 -13.86 -23.88
N THR A 45 -9.94 -14.88 -24.59
CA THR A 45 -10.54 -16.22 -24.60
C THR A 45 -10.15 -17.03 -23.37
N ILE A 46 -8.98 -16.75 -22.78
CA ILE A 46 -8.51 -17.39 -21.54
C ILE A 46 -8.60 -16.35 -20.43
N ASN A 47 -9.49 -16.60 -19.46
CA ASN A 47 -9.71 -15.72 -18.32
C ASN A 47 -9.42 -16.44 -17.00
N THR A 48 -8.63 -15.79 -16.14
CA THR A 48 -8.35 -16.25 -14.78
C THR A 48 -9.14 -15.44 -13.77
N LYS A 49 -9.76 -16.12 -12.80
CA LYS A 49 -10.49 -15.48 -11.71
C LYS A 49 -9.63 -15.48 -10.45
N ARG A 50 -9.42 -14.30 -9.87
CA ARG A 50 -8.79 -14.14 -8.55
C ARG A 50 -9.86 -13.87 -7.50
N ASN A 51 -9.90 -14.68 -6.45
CA ASN A 51 -10.81 -14.52 -5.32
C ASN A 51 -10.03 -14.01 -4.09
N TYR A 52 -10.22 -12.76 -3.67
CA TYR A 52 -9.34 -12.08 -2.71
C TYR A 52 -10.09 -11.07 -1.84
N PHE A 53 -9.53 -10.72 -0.68
CA PHE A 53 -9.98 -9.55 0.07
C PHE A 53 -9.31 -8.29 -0.51
N PRO A 54 -10.03 -7.18 -0.69
CA PRO A 54 -9.47 -5.94 -1.25
C PRO A 54 -8.64 -5.18 -0.21
N LEU A 55 -7.62 -5.84 0.34
CA LEU A 55 -6.72 -5.34 1.36
C LEU A 55 -5.27 -5.58 0.95
N VAL A 56 -4.40 -4.66 1.34
CA VAL A 56 -2.94 -4.77 1.23
C VAL A 56 -2.32 -4.30 2.55
N SER A 57 -1.13 -4.79 2.89
CA SER A 57 -0.42 -4.29 4.08
C SER A 57 -0.13 -2.79 3.91
N GLY A 58 -0.42 -2.00 4.95
CA GLY A 58 -0.20 -0.55 4.95
C GLY A 58 1.11 -0.12 5.59
N CYS A 59 1.81 -1.01 6.28
CA CYS A 59 3.03 -0.67 7.03
C CYS A 59 4.25 -0.47 6.12
N ALA A 60 4.26 -1.13 4.96
CA ALA A 60 5.29 -0.99 3.95
C ALA A 60 4.63 -0.70 2.61
N MET A 61 5.24 0.19 1.83
CA MET A 61 4.74 0.56 0.52
C MET A 61 5.90 0.86 -0.41
N THR A 62 5.64 0.79 -1.72
CA THR A 62 6.62 1.21 -2.71
C THR A 62 6.75 2.73 -2.72
N ILE A 63 7.89 3.22 -3.18
CA ILE A 63 8.16 4.66 -3.29
C ILE A 63 7.11 5.34 -4.20
N HIS A 64 6.70 4.68 -5.28
CA HIS A 64 5.62 5.16 -6.14
C HIS A 64 4.29 5.33 -5.41
N ASN A 65 3.91 4.37 -4.57
CA ASN A 65 2.67 4.46 -3.78
C ASN A 65 2.76 5.53 -2.67
N SER A 66 3.96 5.86 -2.22
CA SER A 66 4.18 6.91 -1.21
C SER A 66 4.07 8.33 -1.77
N GLN A 67 4.06 8.51 -3.10
CA GLN A 67 4.08 9.82 -3.73
C GLN A 67 2.84 10.65 -3.32
N GLY A 68 3.09 11.88 -2.86
CA GLY A 68 2.04 12.77 -2.33
C GLY A 68 1.67 12.48 -0.86
N GLY A 69 2.13 11.36 -0.30
CA GLY A 69 2.03 11.06 1.12
C GLY A 69 3.02 11.89 1.95
N THR A 70 2.66 12.11 3.22
CA THR A 70 3.50 12.72 4.24
C THR A 70 3.47 11.83 5.47
N PHE A 71 4.64 11.45 5.99
CA PHE A 71 4.77 10.52 7.10
C PHE A 71 5.67 11.09 8.18
N ASN A 72 5.29 10.84 9.44
CA ASN A 72 6.08 11.29 10.60
C ASN A 72 7.38 10.48 10.76
N LYS A 73 7.35 9.19 10.40
CA LYS A 73 8.50 8.29 10.47
C LYS A 73 8.55 7.41 9.24
N VAL A 74 9.73 7.26 8.66
CA VAL A 74 9.96 6.43 7.47
C VAL A 74 11.23 5.62 7.68
N ALA A 75 11.12 4.30 7.52
CA ALA A 75 12.26 3.44 7.31
C ALA A 75 12.44 3.26 5.80
N TYR A 76 13.56 3.73 5.27
CA TYR A 76 13.92 3.62 3.87
C TYR A 76 15.04 2.61 3.70
N GLU A 77 14.75 1.54 2.96
CA GLU A 77 15.74 0.55 2.57
C GLU A 77 16.55 1.08 1.38
N TYR A 78 17.84 1.33 1.60
CA TYR A 78 18.73 1.88 0.59
C TYR A 78 19.35 0.78 -0.27
N GLN A 79 19.25 0.95 -1.60
CA GLN A 79 19.96 0.15 -2.60
C GLN A 79 20.69 1.08 -3.57
N ARG A 80 21.93 0.73 -3.94
CA ARG A 80 22.78 1.55 -4.83
C ARG A 80 22.21 1.70 -6.25
N THR A 81 21.35 0.76 -6.65
CA THR A 81 20.66 0.73 -7.95
C THR A 81 19.51 1.75 -8.03
N HIS A 82 19.08 2.33 -6.92
CA HIS A 82 17.99 3.31 -6.92
C HIS A 82 18.42 4.60 -7.61
N SER A 83 17.56 5.08 -8.52
CA SER A 83 17.79 6.33 -9.22
C SER A 83 17.66 7.53 -8.28
N VAL A 84 18.43 8.60 -8.56
CA VAL A 84 18.39 9.85 -7.77
C VAL A 84 16.97 10.42 -7.65
N PRO A 85 16.13 10.45 -8.71
CA PRO A 85 14.75 10.91 -8.59
C PRO A 85 13.91 10.05 -7.64
N LEU A 86 14.11 8.73 -7.64
CA LEU A 86 13.38 7.82 -6.78
C LEU A 86 13.77 8.02 -5.30
N LEU A 87 15.06 8.20 -5.04
CA LEU A 87 15.58 8.55 -3.72
C LEU A 87 14.98 9.86 -3.21
N TYR A 88 14.95 10.90 -4.07
CA TYR A 88 14.34 12.18 -3.73
C TYR A 88 12.86 12.03 -3.34
N VAL A 89 12.08 11.26 -4.10
CA VAL A 89 10.67 11.01 -3.77
C VAL A 89 10.55 10.35 -2.41
N ALA A 90 11.34 9.31 -2.13
CA ALA A 90 11.28 8.57 -0.87
C ALA A 90 11.65 9.44 0.34
N LEU A 91 12.76 10.18 0.24
CA LEU A 91 13.25 11.04 1.33
C LEU A 91 12.37 12.26 1.56
N SER A 92 11.72 12.79 0.52
CA SER A 92 10.81 13.94 0.65
C SER A 92 9.46 13.60 1.29
N ARG A 93 9.19 12.33 1.65
CA ARG A 93 7.93 11.97 2.33
C ARG A 93 8.00 12.19 3.84
N VAL A 94 9.19 12.30 4.42
CA VAL A 94 9.38 12.49 5.87
C VAL A 94 9.37 13.97 6.24
N THR A 95 8.75 14.32 7.36
CA THR A 95 8.63 15.70 7.81
C THR A 95 9.81 16.21 8.63
N SER A 96 10.55 15.30 9.28
CA SER A 96 11.71 15.63 10.12
C SER A 96 12.82 14.61 9.92
N ILE A 97 14.06 15.06 10.09
CA ILE A 97 15.24 14.20 9.91
C ILE A 97 15.34 13.12 10.99
N GLU A 98 14.85 13.40 12.19
CA GLU A 98 14.76 12.46 13.31
C GLU A 98 13.77 11.32 13.03
N GLY A 99 12.80 11.55 12.15
CA GLY A 99 11.86 10.53 11.68
C GLY A 99 12.39 9.66 10.55
N LEU A 100 13.58 9.92 10.02
CA LEU A 100 14.17 9.21 8.89
C LEU A 100 15.14 8.13 9.37
N TYR A 101 14.85 6.89 9.01
CA TYR A 101 15.73 5.75 9.25
C TYR A 101 16.18 5.18 7.91
N ILE A 102 17.48 5.20 7.62
CA ILE A 102 18.02 4.61 6.40
C ILE A 102 18.65 3.26 6.77
N VAL A 103 18.15 2.18 6.17
CA VAL A 103 18.58 0.81 6.43
C VAL A 103 19.27 0.25 5.18
N PRO A 104 20.55 -0.18 5.25
CA PRO A 104 21.22 -0.81 4.13
C PRO A 104 20.79 -2.28 4.03
N ILE A 105 20.57 -2.78 2.81
CA ILE A 105 20.08 -4.15 2.61
C ILE A 105 21.10 -5.23 3.00
N ASP A 106 22.40 -4.94 2.83
CA ASP A 106 23.50 -5.91 3.02
C ASP A 106 24.41 -5.59 4.22
N ASN A 107 23.94 -4.80 5.19
CA ASN A 107 24.78 -4.24 6.25
C ASN A 107 26.01 -3.47 5.69
N ASP A 108 25.90 -3.00 4.44
CA ASP A 108 26.93 -2.19 3.80
C ASP A 108 27.01 -0.86 4.55
N LYS A 109 28.10 -0.69 5.29
CA LYS A 109 28.35 0.51 6.11
C LYS A 109 28.70 1.73 5.26
N ARG A 110 28.86 1.59 3.94
CA ARG A 110 29.27 2.66 3.03
C ARG A 110 28.05 3.44 2.53
N PHE A 111 27.56 4.37 3.34
CA PHE A 111 26.67 5.42 2.85
C PHE A 111 27.49 6.47 2.09
N ILE A 112 27.61 6.32 0.77
CA ILE A 112 28.25 7.34 -0.08
C ILE A 112 27.15 8.31 -0.56
N LEU A 113 26.89 9.36 0.22
CA LEU A 113 26.26 10.57 -0.29
C LEU A 113 27.36 11.45 -0.88
N SER A 114 27.79 11.17 -2.13
CA SER A 114 28.72 12.06 -2.80
C SER A 114 27.99 13.34 -3.23
N TRP A 115 28.10 14.39 -2.43
CA TRP A 115 27.74 15.74 -2.86
C TRP A 115 28.87 16.29 -3.75
N SER A 116 28.66 16.32 -5.07
CA SER A 116 29.52 17.08 -5.96
C SER A 116 29.11 18.54 -5.89
N LYS A 117 29.95 19.39 -5.29
CA LYS A 117 29.84 20.84 -5.48
C LYS A 117 30.16 21.13 -6.95
N LYS A 118 29.22 21.76 -7.67
CA LYS A 118 29.55 22.54 -8.85
C LYS A 118 29.95 23.94 -8.40
#